data_AF-K1T7D6-F1
#
_entry.id   AF-K1T7D6-F1
#
_cell.length_a   1.000
_cell.length_b   1.000
_cell.length_c   1.000
_cell.angle_alpha   90.00
_cell.angle_beta   90.00
_cell.angle_gamma   90.00
#
_symmetry.space_group_name_H-M   'P 1'
#
loop_
_entity.id
_entity.type
_entity.pdbx_description
1 polymer ?
#
loop_
_entity_poly.entity_id
_entity_poly.type
_entity_poly.pdbx_seq_one_letter_code
_entity_poly.pdbx_strand_id
1 'polypeptide(L)'
;ELQKAIIEEFAPRFAENAECLYVGDTIEKDLVKNIDKLKKLGFEITLHDKMPDVVLYREDKNWIYFIESVTSVGPMDPKRILEITEMTKDVTAGKIFVTAFLDFKTYKKFSEELAWDTEVWIAEMPEHMIHLNGDKFMGPR
;
A
#
# COMPACT_ATOMS: atom_id res chain seq x y z
N GLU A 1 7.52 -2.12 -13.12
CA GLU A 1 8.61 -2.81 -12.38
C GLU A 1 8.31 -2.86 -10.88
N LEU A 2 8.18 -1.73 -10.19
CA LEU A 2 7.96 -1.71 -8.74
C LEU A 2 6.67 -2.41 -8.28
N GLN A 3 5.55 -2.25 -8.98
CA GLN A 3 4.32 -2.99 -8.71
C GLN A 3 4.50 -4.51 -8.82
N LYS A 4 5.26 -4.97 -9.83
CA LYS A 4 5.62 -6.38 -9.96
C LYS A 4 6.43 -6.85 -8.75
N ALA A 5 7.43 -6.07 -8.32
CA ALA A 5 8.21 -6.37 -7.11
C ALA A 5 7.33 -6.36 -5.84
N ILE A 6 6.30 -5.53 -5.76
CA ILE A 6 5.34 -5.56 -4.65
C ILE A 6 4.61 -6.92 -4.61
N ILE A 7 4.15 -7.43 -5.75
CA ILE A 7 3.43 -8.71 -5.81
C ILE A 7 4.36 -9.90 -5.59
N GLU A 8 5.56 -9.89 -6.18
CA GLU A 8 6.47 -11.04 -6.17
C GLU A 8 7.39 -11.07 -4.95
N GLU A 9 7.73 -9.93 -4.36
CA GLU A 9 8.70 -9.86 -3.26
C GLU A 9 8.11 -9.31 -1.95
N PHE A 10 7.33 -8.23 -1.98
CA PHE A 10 6.72 -7.69 -0.76
C PHE A 10 5.61 -8.59 -0.23
N ALA A 11 4.64 -8.96 -1.08
CA ALA A 11 3.45 -9.67 -0.65
C ALA A 11 3.76 -11.02 0.03
N PRO A 12 4.65 -11.87 -0.49
CA PRO A 12 5.00 -13.13 0.17
C PRO A 12 5.68 -12.95 1.54
N ARG A 13 6.32 -11.80 1.80
CA ARG A 13 7.06 -11.54 3.05
C ARG A 13 6.23 -10.84 4.11
N PHE A 14 5.49 -9.80 3.72
CA PHE A 14 4.81 -8.91 4.67
C PHE A 14 3.28 -9.00 4.61
N ALA A 15 2.73 -9.55 3.53
CA ALA A 15 1.30 -9.76 3.33
C ALA A 15 0.99 -11.22 2.94
N GLU A 16 1.64 -12.17 3.62
CA GLU A 16 1.51 -13.61 3.32
C GLU A 16 0.04 -14.05 3.23
N ASN A 17 -0.29 -14.82 2.19
CA ASN A 17 -1.64 -15.29 1.84
C ASN A 17 -2.64 -14.17 1.49
N ALA A 18 -2.19 -12.94 1.26
CA ALA A 18 -3.08 -11.88 0.80
C ALA A 18 -3.52 -12.11 -0.66
N GLU A 19 -4.80 -11.90 -0.91
CA GLU A 19 -5.38 -11.81 -2.25
C GLU A 19 -5.07 -10.43 -2.85
N CYS A 20 -4.55 -10.40 -4.08
CA CYS A 20 -4.40 -9.15 -4.82
C CYS A 20 -5.75 -8.71 -5.37
N LEU A 21 -6.31 -7.62 -4.85
CA LEU A 21 -7.63 -7.11 -5.24
C LEU A 21 -7.57 -6.07 -6.35
N TYR A 22 -6.46 -5.33 -6.42
CA TYR A 22 -6.26 -4.28 -7.41
C TYR A 22 -4.78 -4.09 -7.73
N VAL A 23 -4.45 -3.90 -9.01
CA VAL A 23 -3.19 -3.32 -9.48
C VAL A 23 -3.53 -2.28 -10.53
N GLY A 24 -3.17 -1.02 -10.28
CA GLY A 24 -3.36 0.06 -11.23
C GLY A 24 -2.28 0.01 -12.30
N ASP A 25 -2.63 -0.05 -13.57
CA ASP A 25 -1.66 0.13 -14.65
C ASP A 25 -1.99 1.40 -15.46
N THR A 26 -0.94 2.09 -15.87
CA THR A 26 -0.99 3.29 -16.72
C THR A 26 -1.06 2.93 -18.20
N ILE A 27 -0.84 1.66 -18.57
CA ILE A 27 -0.70 1.22 -19.96
C ILE A 27 -1.77 0.20 -20.37
N GLU A 28 -2.07 -0.82 -19.56
CA GLU A 28 -3.17 -1.77 -19.83
C GLU A 28 -4.29 -1.69 -18.78
N LYS A 29 -5.52 -1.47 -19.24
CA LYS A 29 -6.63 -1.06 -18.37
C LYS A 29 -7.18 -2.09 -17.37
N ASP A 30 -6.70 -3.33 -17.33
CA ASP A 30 -7.26 -4.36 -16.44
C ASP A 30 -6.26 -5.50 -16.13
N LEU A 31 -5.18 -5.23 -15.37
CA LEU A 31 -4.29 -6.33 -14.93
C LEU A 31 -4.95 -7.18 -13.82
N VAL A 32 -5.49 -6.54 -12.78
CA VAL A 32 -6.29 -7.19 -11.71
C VAL A 32 -7.25 -6.15 -11.09
N LYS A 33 -8.56 -6.45 -11.07
CA LYS A 33 -9.58 -5.63 -10.38
C LYS A 33 -10.75 -6.49 -9.89
N ASN A 34 -10.71 -6.92 -8.63
CA ASN A 34 -11.78 -7.72 -8.01
C ASN A 34 -12.86 -6.83 -7.38
N ILE A 35 -13.72 -6.26 -8.22
CA ILE A 35 -14.78 -5.32 -7.81
C ILE A 35 -15.72 -5.94 -6.77
N ASP A 36 -16.08 -7.21 -6.93
CA ASP A 36 -17.02 -7.88 -6.03
C ASP A 36 -16.46 -8.05 -4.62
N LYS A 37 -15.19 -8.46 -4.49
CA LYS A 37 -14.55 -8.61 -3.17
C LYS A 37 -14.34 -7.25 -2.51
N LEU A 38 -13.91 -6.24 -3.28
CA LEU A 38 -13.78 -4.87 -2.80
C LEU A 38 -15.11 -4.33 -2.27
N LYS A 39 -16.21 -4.48 -3.02
CA LYS A 39 -17.54 -4.06 -2.57
C LYS A 39 -17.97 -4.78 -1.29
N LYS A 40 -17.71 -6.08 -1.19
CA LYS A 40 -17.98 -6.87 0.03
C LYS A 40 -17.19 -6.38 1.25
N LEU A 41 -16.00 -5.82 1.03
CA LEU A 41 -15.17 -5.24 2.08
C LEU A 41 -15.62 -3.82 2.49
N GLY A 42 -16.66 -3.26 1.88
CA GLY A 42 -17.11 -1.89 2.13
C GLY A 42 -16.38 -0.84 1.28
N PHE A 43 -15.81 -1.28 0.16
CA PHE A 43 -15.00 -0.45 -0.74
C PHE A 43 -15.63 -0.39 -2.13
N GLU A 44 -16.24 0.74 -2.49
CA GLU A 44 -16.75 0.96 -3.85
C GLU A 44 -15.78 1.82 -4.66
N ILE A 45 -15.29 1.29 -5.78
CA ILE A 45 -14.46 2.06 -6.72
C ILE A 45 -15.38 2.84 -7.65
N THR A 46 -15.31 4.17 -7.62
CA THR A 46 -15.88 5.00 -8.68
C THR A 46 -14.84 5.28 -9.79
N LEU A 47 -15.31 5.68 -10.96
CA LEU A 47 -14.46 6.03 -12.11
C LEU A 47 -13.54 7.24 -11.87
N HIS A 48 -13.80 8.01 -10.82
CA HIS A 48 -13.09 9.24 -10.49
C HIS A 48 -12.15 9.09 -9.28
N ASP A 49 -12.23 7.96 -8.57
CA ASP A 49 -11.40 7.74 -7.39
C ASP A 49 -9.97 7.42 -7.80
N LYS A 50 -9.02 8.15 -7.22
CA LYS A 50 -7.60 7.87 -7.39
C LYS A 50 -7.25 6.67 -6.50
N MET A 51 -7.36 5.47 -7.04
CA MET A 51 -6.97 4.21 -6.38
C MET A 51 -5.47 4.19 -6.03
N PRO A 52 -5.06 3.52 -4.93
CA PRO A 52 -3.66 3.19 -4.72
C PRO A 52 -3.14 2.24 -5.79
N ASP A 53 -1.84 2.29 -6.08
CA ASP A 53 -1.23 1.45 -7.12
C ASP A 53 -1.47 -0.05 -6.93
N VAL A 54 -1.45 -0.55 -5.69
CA VAL A 54 -1.75 -1.95 -5.36
C VAL A 54 -2.64 -2.04 -4.11
N VAL A 55 -3.64 -2.92 -4.15
CA VAL A 55 -4.47 -3.28 -2.99
C VAL A 55 -4.41 -4.77 -2.74
N LEU A 56 -4.00 -5.16 -1.54
CA LEU A 56 -3.93 -6.55 -1.09
C LEU A 56 -4.87 -6.76 0.09
N TYR A 57 -5.53 -7.90 0.18
CA TYR A 57 -6.39 -8.26 1.30
C TYR A 57 -5.98 -9.59 1.92
N ARG A 58 -5.66 -9.57 3.21
CA ARG A 58 -5.26 -10.73 3.99
C ARG A 58 -6.40 -11.14 4.92
N GLU A 59 -7.12 -12.17 4.51
CA GLU A 59 -8.38 -12.60 5.14
C GLU A 59 -8.20 -13.18 6.55
N ASP A 60 -7.12 -13.94 6.81
CA ASP A 60 -6.84 -14.55 8.13
C ASP A 60 -6.63 -13.52 9.24
N LYS A 61 -6.12 -12.34 8.90
CA LYS A 61 -5.90 -11.22 9.84
C LYS A 61 -6.94 -10.10 9.72
N ASN A 62 -7.83 -10.18 8.72
CA ASN A 62 -8.71 -9.10 8.31
C ASN A 62 -7.93 -7.78 8.11
N TRP A 63 -6.84 -7.84 7.35
CA TRP A 63 -6.01 -6.67 7.01
C TRP A 63 -6.11 -6.33 5.53
N ILE A 64 -6.15 -5.04 5.21
CA ILE A 64 -6.11 -4.52 3.86
C ILE A 64 -4.91 -3.59 3.70
N TYR A 65 -4.09 -3.85 2.70
CA TYR A 65 -2.90 -3.10 2.38
C TYR A 65 -3.20 -2.18 1.21
N PHE A 66 -2.92 -0.89 1.38
CA PHE A 66 -2.92 0.11 0.32
C PHE A 66 -1.46 0.50 0.07
N ILE A 67 -0.98 0.25 -1.14
CA ILE A 67 0.44 0.39 -1.46
C ILE A 67 0.58 1.37 -2.64
N GLU A 68 1.36 2.43 -2.44
CA GLU A 68 1.78 3.33 -3.52
C GLU A 68 3.18 2.96 -4.00
N SER A 69 3.36 2.86 -5.32
CA SER A 69 4.64 2.55 -5.96
C SER A 69 5.28 3.84 -6.46
N VAL A 70 6.15 4.41 -5.64
CA VAL A 70 6.73 5.72 -5.95
C VAL A 70 7.72 5.60 -7.11
N THR A 71 7.33 6.20 -8.21
CA THR A 71 8.15 6.42 -9.41
C THR A 71 8.25 7.93 -9.66
N SER A 72 7.22 8.52 -10.27
CA SER A 72 7.04 9.98 -10.45
C SER A 72 5.78 10.51 -9.75
N VAL A 73 4.88 9.63 -9.33
CA VAL A 73 3.71 9.95 -8.50
C VAL A 73 4.14 9.98 -7.03
N GLY A 74 3.54 10.89 -6.24
CA GLY A 74 3.88 11.12 -4.84
C GLY A 74 3.58 9.94 -3.90
N PRO A 75 4.18 9.94 -2.69
CA PRO A 75 4.09 8.85 -1.74
C PRO A 75 2.75 8.81 -0.97
N MET A 76 2.63 7.94 0.03
CA MET A 76 1.62 8.09 1.08
C MET A 76 1.93 9.31 1.95
N ASP A 77 1.57 10.49 1.46
CA ASP A 77 1.60 11.74 2.22
C ASP A 77 0.34 11.86 3.12
N PRO A 78 0.30 12.82 4.07
CA PRO A 78 -0.85 12.96 4.97
C PRO A 78 -2.18 13.20 4.24
N LYS A 79 -2.16 13.88 3.09
CA LYS A 79 -3.36 14.14 2.28
C LYS A 79 -3.86 12.84 1.65
N ARG A 80 -2.94 12.03 1.11
CA ARG A 80 -3.24 10.75 0.47
C ARG A 80 -3.84 9.75 1.45
N ILE A 81 -3.34 9.72 2.69
CA ILE A 81 -3.93 8.92 3.77
C ILE A 81 -5.38 9.33 4.04
N LEU A 82 -5.68 10.64 4.09
CA LEU A 82 -7.04 11.12 4.29
C LEU A 82 -7.96 10.73 3.11
N GLU A 83 -7.49 10.88 1.87
CA GLU A 83 -8.24 10.47 0.67
C GLU A 83 -8.61 8.98 0.71
N ILE A 84 -7.64 8.11 1.00
CA ILE A 84 -7.89 6.66 1.08
C ILE A 84 -8.77 6.34 2.28
N THR A 85 -8.59 7.02 3.42
CA THR A 85 -9.40 6.79 4.62
C THR A 85 -10.86 7.12 4.38
N GLU A 86 -11.17 8.23 3.70
CA GLU A 86 -12.54 8.62 3.35
C GLU A 86 -13.16 7.64 2.33
N MET A 87 -12.40 7.27 1.28
CA MET A 87 -12.82 6.27 0.30
C MET A 87 -13.09 4.89 0.93
N THR A 88 -12.41 4.58 2.04
CA THR A 88 -12.48 3.29 2.75
C THR A 88 -13.24 3.38 4.07
N LYS A 89 -14.05 4.42 4.31
CA LYS A 89 -14.65 4.66 5.64
C LYS A 89 -15.52 3.51 6.16
N ASP A 90 -16.15 2.76 5.26
CA ASP A 90 -17.00 1.62 5.58
C ASP A 90 -16.23 0.28 5.65
N VAL A 91 -14.92 0.31 5.36
CA VAL A 91 -14.04 -0.85 5.48
C VAL A 91 -13.69 -1.11 6.94
N THR A 92 -14.04 -2.30 7.43
CA THR A 92 -13.79 -2.75 8.81
C THR A 92 -12.44 -3.45 8.99
N ALA A 93 -11.79 -3.85 7.89
CA ALA A 93 -10.45 -4.43 7.92
C ALA A 93 -9.42 -3.43 8.45
N GLY A 94 -8.40 -3.93 9.16
CA GLY A 94 -7.26 -3.14 9.59
C GLY A 94 -6.50 -2.58 8.38
N LYS A 95 -6.40 -1.25 8.29
CA LYS A 95 -5.80 -0.56 7.15
C LYS A 95 -4.30 -0.43 7.37
N ILE A 96 -3.52 -0.86 6.37
CA ILE A 96 -2.07 -0.74 6.36
C ILE A 96 -1.70 0.09 5.13
N PHE A 97 -0.99 1.18 5.36
CA PHE A 97 -0.55 2.09 4.30
C PHE A 97 0.94 1.91 4.07
N VAL A 98 1.30 1.65 2.81
CA VAL A 98 2.69 1.37 2.44
C VAL A 98 3.11 2.28 1.30
N THR A 99 4.28 2.90 1.45
CA THR A 99 4.99 3.50 0.31
C THR A 99 6.12 2.58 -0.11
N ALA A 100 6.11 2.12 -1.35
CA ALA A 100 7.17 1.33 -1.94
C ALA A 100 8.10 2.21 -2.76
N PHE A 101 9.40 1.92 -2.69
CA PHE A 101 10.44 2.52 -3.52
C PHE A 101 11.28 1.43 -4.16
N LEU A 102 11.87 1.72 -5.33
CA LEU A 102 12.89 0.83 -5.91
C LEU A 102 14.16 0.84 -5.04
N ASP A 103 14.65 2.04 -4.72
CA ASP A 103 15.96 2.25 -4.10
C ASP A 103 15.94 3.28 -2.95
N PHE A 104 16.99 3.24 -2.12
CA PHE A 104 17.15 4.18 -1.00
C PHE A 104 17.35 5.64 -1.46
N LYS A 105 17.88 5.83 -2.68
CA LYS A 105 18.13 7.16 -3.24
C LYS A 105 16.82 7.88 -3.52
N THR A 106 15.80 7.16 -3.99
CA THR A 106 14.46 7.65 -4.27
C THR A 106 13.72 7.87 -2.97
N TYR A 107 13.76 6.90 -2.03
CA TYR A 107 13.23 7.09 -0.68
C TYR A 107 13.70 8.40 -0.03
N LYS A 108 15.02 8.68 -0.04
CA LYS A 108 15.58 9.91 0.53
C LYS A 108 15.04 11.21 -0.07
N LYS A 109 14.60 11.20 -1.33
CA LYS A 109 14.03 12.39 -1.97
C LYS A 109 12.63 12.70 -1.45
N PHE A 110 11.87 11.67 -1.12
CA PHE A 110 10.48 11.77 -0.67
C PHE A 110 10.32 11.63 0.84
N SER A 111 11.40 11.39 1.59
CA SER A 111 11.32 11.05 3.01
C SER A 111 10.68 12.12 3.89
N GLU A 112 10.75 13.38 3.47
CA GLU A 112 10.13 14.51 4.18
C GLU A 112 8.61 14.62 3.93
N GLU A 113 8.09 13.96 2.88
CA GLU A 113 6.68 14.00 2.49
C GLU A 113 5.86 12.85 3.09
N LEU A 114 6.53 11.80 3.58
CA LEU A 114 5.88 10.58 4.06
C LEU A 114 5.05 10.85 5.33
N ALA A 115 3.83 10.31 5.36
CA ALA A 115 2.98 10.36 6.54
C ALA A 115 3.51 9.46 7.67
N TRP A 116 3.34 9.91 8.90
CA TRP A 116 3.43 9.06 10.09
C TRP A 116 2.30 8.03 10.10
N ASP A 117 2.47 7.00 10.92
CA ASP A 117 1.61 5.81 11.03
C ASP A 117 1.48 5.04 9.71
N THR A 118 2.56 5.06 8.92
CA THR A 118 2.68 4.32 7.65
C THR A 118 3.97 3.50 7.61
N GLU A 119 4.02 2.59 6.64
CA GLU A 119 5.16 1.72 6.42
C GLU A 119 5.86 2.06 5.10
N VAL A 120 7.16 1.82 5.05
CA VAL A 120 7.96 2.00 3.84
C VAL A 120 8.67 0.70 3.51
N TRP A 121 8.59 0.32 2.24
CA TRP A 121 9.31 -0.83 1.69
C TRP A 121 10.25 -0.39 0.57
N ILE A 122 11.45 -0.96 0.53
CA ILE A 122 12.46 -0.64 -0.49
C ILE A 122 12.85 -1.95 -1.19
N ALA A 123 12.59 -2.03 -2.49
CA ALA A 123 12.75 -3.26 -3.25
C ALA A 123 14.20 -3.78 -3.29
N GLU A 124 15.20 -2.89 -3.28
CA GLU A 124 16.62 -3.26 -3.14
C GLU A 124 16.95 -3.98 -1.82
N MET A 125 16.13 -3.83 -0.79
CA MET A 125 16.29 -4.47 0.52
C MET A 125 14.98 -5.17 0.94
N PRO A 126 14.56 -6.22 0.21
CA PRO A 126 13.19 -6.73 0.24
C PRO A 126 12.81 -7.41 1.56
N GLU A 127 13.78 -7.77 2.40
CA GLU A 127 13.57 -8.43 3.69
C GLU A 127 13.30 -7.44 4.85
N HIS A 128 13.32 -6.13 4.58
CA HIS A 128 13.21 -5.10 5.60
C HIS A 128 12.11 -4.08 5.31
N MET A 129 11.59 -3.49 6.38
CA MET A 129 10.63 -2.39 6.37
C MET A 129 11.16 -1.25 7.24
N ILE A 130 10.82 -0.03 6.86
CA ILE A 130 10.95 1.14 7.73
C ILE A 130 9.55 1.46 8.25
N HIS A 131 9.43 1.60 9.57
CA HIS A 131 8.17 1.91 10.25
C HIS A 131 8.17 3.38 10.66
N LEU A 132 7.35 4.21 10.01
CA LEU A 132 7.20 5.62 10.36
C LEU A 132 6.13 5.74 11.44
N ASN A 133 6.51 5.50 12.69
CA ASN A 133 5.58 5.43 13.81
C ASN A 133 6.13 6.16 15.05
N GLY A 134 5.28 6.33 16.06
CA GLY A 134 5.66 6.83 17.38
C GLY A 134 6.25 5.76 18.31
N ASP A 135 5.69 5.64 19.51
CA ASP A 135 6.17 4.75 20.58
C ASP A 135 5.88 3.26 20.36
N LYS A 136 5.05 2.91 19.36
CA LYS A 136 4.58 1.56 19.02
C LYS A 136 5.66 0.47 18.96
N PHE A 137 6.92 0.83 18.70
CA PHE A 137 8.05 -0.09 18.60
C PHE A 137 9.26 0.28 19.49
N MET A 138 9.07 1.17 20.46
CA MET A 138 10.13 1.53 21.42
C MET A 138 10.29 0.45 22.50
N GLY A 139 11.51 -0.09 22.64
CA GLY A 139 11.86 -1.07 23.67
C GLY A 139 13.02 -1.97 23.22
N PRO A 140 13.76 -2.60 24.16
CA PRO A 140 14.76 -3.59 23.80
C PRO A 140 14.11 -4.79 23.09
N ARG A 141 14.75 -5.28 22.03
CA ARG A 141 14.37 -6.51 21.32
C ARG A 141 14.80 -7.75 22.09
#